data_AF-A0AAQ3LPP2-F1
#
_entry.id   AF-A0AAQ3LPP2-F1
#
_cell.length_a   1.000
_cell.length_b   1.000
_cell.length_c   1.000
_cell.angle_alpha   90.00
_cell.angle_beta   90.00
_cell.angle_gamma   90.00
#
_symmetry.space_group_name_H-M   'P 1'
#
loop_
_entity.id
_entity.type
_entity.pdbx_description
1 polymer ?
#
loop_
_entity_poly.entity_id
_entity_poly.type
_entity_poly.pdbx_seq_one_letter_code
_entity_poly.pdbx_strand_id
1 'polypeptide(L)'
;MELTFKEGSLEAGLEETFRQIQVLQNKVNGTDVIRLQREEIASLFQIVHEHVLPAYAGKQLLLHGGRPARSFDTELQRLWALALSEFINHFRPRLPSFLNQIMAVQEDGGEAQLQSFMKMVLERITIPLLNGYEQPGDDLFLLILDSVVHLEGKSLSDHIADTLETPQQTQASVYAICGLLLQAQKAAEAGKIDIAYSYLIDANYLLGMRKASDFIMQRFDTIADTRKAKANARKKHSNAAQVNLGKKRVTELYYSLRGTGPLLTLTPWKSANIATDKIMEVIDREGDPKITISELTTRKICREMMKQEEKERKRQGVVVTASYRLPDGSTLTVTPED
;
A
#
# COMPACT_ATOMS: atom_id res chain seq x y z
N MET A 1 63.14 17.61 9.89
CA MET A 1 62.65 16.72 8.83
C MET A 1 61.62 17.52 8.06
N GLU A 2 62.07 18.20 7.00
CA GLU A 2 61.20 19.02 6.14
C GLU A 2 60.36 18.08 5.28
N LEU A 3 59.04 18.11 5.47
CA LEU A 3 58.10 17.42 4.60
C LEU A 3 57.81 18.34 3.42
N THR A 4 58.63 18.23 2.38
CA THR A 4 58.33 18.76 1.05
C THR A 4 57.12 18.00 0.48
N PHE A 5 55.96 18.64 0.44
CA PHE A 5 54.81 18.14 -0.31
C PHE A 5 55.08 18.33 -1.81
N LYS A 6 55.15 17.23 -2.56
CA LYS A 6 55.19 17.26 -4.03
C LYS A 6 53.86 17.81 -4.55
N GLU A 7 53.92 18.92 -5.29
CA GLU A 7 52.75 19.61 -5.88
C GLU A 7 51.82 18.71 -6.71
N GLY A 8 52.28 17.56 -7.21
CA GLY A 8 51.45 16.60 -7.94
C GLY A 8 50.43 15.78 -7.11
N SER A 9 50.53 15.77 -5.78
CA SER A 9 49.58 15.03 -4.91
C SER A 9 48.32 15.83 -4.58
N LEU A 10 48.41 17.17 -4.61
CA LEU A 10 47.27 18.03 -4.31
C LEU A 10 46.35 18.14 -5.53
N GLU A 11 46.92 18.23 -6.75
CA GLU A 11 46.16 18.21 -8.00
C GLU A 11 45.46 16.88 -8.25
N ALA A 12 46.13 15.74 -8.06
CA ALA A 12 45.50 14.43 -8.18
C ALA A 12 44.41 14.20 -7.11
N GLY A 13 44.62 14.72 -5.89
CA GLY A 13 43.61 14.72 -4.84
C GLY A 13 42.42 15.63 -5.17
N LEU A 14 42.67 16.82 -5.73
CA LEU A 14 41.63 17.76 -6.17
C LEU A 14 40.86 17.20 -7.36
N GLU A 15 41.50 16.57 -8.34
CA GLU A 15 40.84 15.92 -9.46
C GLU A 15 39.95 14.76 -9.01
N GLU A 16 40.41 13.90 -8.10
CA GLU A 16 39.61 12.82 -7.53
C GLU A 16 38.44 13.37 -6.69
N THR A 17 38.66 14.48 -5.97
CA THR A 17 37.61 15.19 -5.22
C THR A 17 36.61 15.85 -6.17
N PHE A 18 37.05 16.47 -7.26
CA PHE A 18 36.20 17.04 -8.30
C PHE A 18 35.42 15.96 -9.03
N ARG A 19 36.03 14.80 -9.30
CA ARG A 19 35.38 13.62 -9.91
C ARG A 19 34.34 13.02 -8.98
N GLN A 20 34.62 12.92 -7.69
CA GLN A 20 33.64 12.49 -6.68
C GLN A 20 32.53 13.53 -6.48
N ILE A 21 32.83 14.83 -6.58
CA ILE A 21 31.84 15.92 -6.63
C ILE A 21 31.00 15.83 -7.91
N GLN A 22 31.57 15.46 -9.06
CA GLN A 22 30.87 15.24 -10.33
C GLN A 22 29.97 14.00 -10.27
N VAL A 23 30.45 12.92 -9.65
CA VAL A 23 29.65 11.70 -9.37
C VAL A 23 28.54 11.99 -8.35
N LEU A 24 28.76 12.91 -7.40
CA LEU A 24 27.74 13.42 -6.48
C LEU A 24 26.79 14.45 -7.12
N GLN A 25 27.20 15.13 -8.19
CA GLN A 25 26.34 16.00 -9.02
C GLN A 25 25.48 15.21 -10.00
N ASN A 26 25.80 13.94 -10.26
CA ASN A 26 24.88 12.97 -10.88
C ASN A 26 23.77 12.47 -9.90
N LYS A 27 23.37 13.32 -8.96
CA LYS A 27 22.09 13.23 -8.25
C LYS A 27 20.99 13.61 -9.24
N VAL A 28 20.29 12.60 -9.76
CA VAL A 28 19.09 12.69 -10.62
C VAL A 28 19.09 13.93 -11.51
N ASN A 29 19.72 13.81 -12.68
CA ASN A 29 19.69 14.84 -13.72
C ASN A 29 18.24 15.32 -13.89
N GLY A 30 17.98 16.64 -13.83
CA GLY A 30 16.62 17.17 -13.99
C GLY A 30 15.96 16.69 -15.29
N THR A 31 16.78 16.38 -16.30
CA THR A 31 16.36 15.73 -17.54
C THR A 31 15.82 14.32 -17.32
N ASP A 32 16.41 13.53 -16.42
CA ASP A 32 15.92 12.20 -16.03
C ASP A 32 14.64 12.30 -15.20
N VAL A 33 14.49 13.29 -14.32
CA VAL A 33 13.22 13.55 -13.62
C VAL A 33 12.11 13.87 -14.62
N ILE A 34 12.38 14.80 -15.54
CA ILE A 34 11.42 15.20 -16.59
C ILE A 34 11.09 13.99 -17.48
N ARG A 35 12.08 13.17 -17.81
CA ARG A 35 11.88 11.96 -18.62
C ARG A 35 10.99 10.94 -17.88
N LEU A 36 11.29 10.65 -16.63
CA LEU A 36 10.48 9.75 -15.80
C LEU A 36 9.05 10.28 -15.64
N GLN A 37 8.88 11.56 -15.37
CA GLN A 37 7.54 12.17 -15.29
C GLN A 37 6.79 12.09 -16.63
N ARG A 38 7.47 12.30 -17.76
CA ARG A 38 6.85 12.15 -19.09
C ARG A 38 6.44 10.72 -19.34
N GLU A 39 7.28 9.75 -18.99
CA GLU A 39 6.99 8.32 -19.12
C GLU A 39 5.80 7.93 -18.22
N GLU A 40 5.76 8.40 -16.97
CA GLU A 40 4.64 8.19 -16.04
C GLU A 40 3.34 8.82 -16.57
N ILE A 41 3.38 10.09 -17.00
CA ILE A 41 2.22 10.78 -17.57
C ILE A 41 1.73 10.03 -18.82
N ALA A 42 2.64 9.65 -19.72
CA ALA A 42 2.30 8.90 -20.93
C ALA A 42 1.63 7.55 -20.58
N SER A 43 2.16 6.83 -19.58
CA SER A 43 1.57 5.58 -19.09
C SER A 43 0.16 5.79 -18.53
N LEU A 44 -0.07 6.85 -17.76
CA LEU A 44 -1.40 7.20 -17.26
C LEU A 44 -2.38 7.48 -18.41
N PHE A 45 -1.97 8.26 -19.41
CA PHE A 45 -2.81 8.51 -20.57
C PHE A 45 -3.05 7.24 -21.39
N GLN A 46 -2.06 6.36 -21.53
CA GLN A 46 -2.24 5.07 -22.19
C GLN A 46 -3.34 4.24 -21.51
N ILE A 47 -3.30 4.12 -20.16
CA ILE A 47 -4.34 3.45 -19.38
C ILE A 47 -5.72 4.09 -19.63
N VAL A 48 -5.79 5.41 -19.68
CA VAL A 48 -7.04 6.12 -19.97
C VAL A 48 -7.60 5.74 -21.33
N HIS A 49 -6.77 5.74 -22.38
CA HIS A 49 -7.22 5.46 -23.74
C HIS A 49 -7.56 3.98 -23.97
N GLU A 50 -6.79 3.06 -23.38
CA GLU A 50 -6.94 1.62 -23.60
C GLU A 50 -8.01 0.98 -22.71
N HIS A 51 -8.20 1.49 -21.49
CA HIS A 51 -9.05 0.83 -20.49
C HIS A 51 -10.22 1.70 -20.01
N VAL A 52 -10.02 3.01 -19.84
CA VAL A 52 -11.06 3.88 -19.26
C VAL A 52 -12.04 4.37 -20.33
N LEU A 53 -11.58 5.05 -21.38
CA LEU A 53 -12.46 5.61 -22.42
C LEU A 53 -13.40 4.56 -23.05
N PRO A 54 -12.96 3.33 -23.37
CA PRO A 54 -13.85 2.30 -23.92
C PRO A 54 -14.99 1.93 -22.96
N ALA A 55 -14.74 1.87 -21.65
CA ALA A 55 -15.75 1.56 -20.65
C ALA A 55 -16.85 2.66 -20.50
N TYR A 56 -16.60 3.85 -21.05
CA TYR A 56 -17.54 4.97 -21.07
C TYR A 56 -18.09 5.27 -22.47
N ALA A 57 -17.87 4.39 -23.45
CA ALA A 57 -18.48 4.51 -24.78
C ALA A 57 -20.01 4.61 -24.64
N GLY A 58 -20.59 5.71 -25.15
CA GLY A 58 -22.02 6.03 -25.03
C GLY A 58 -22.42 6.92 -23.84
N LYS A 59 -21.53 7.16 -22.87
CA LYS A 59 -21.78 8.06 -21.72
C LYS A 59 -21.26 9.48 -22.01
N GLN A 60 -21.72 10.09 -23.10
CA GLN A 60 -21.16 11.33 -23.65
C GLN A 60 -21.11 12.50 -22.65
N LEU A 61 -22.13 12.63 -21.80
CA LEU A 61 -22.20 13.68 -20.76
C LEU A 61 -20.98 13.70 -19.84
N LEU A 62 -20.30 12.57 -19.61
CA LEU A 62 -19.14 12.48 -18.71
C LEU A 62 -17.79 12.73 -19.41
N LEU A 63 -17.79 12.78 -20.74
CA LEU A 63 -16.57 12.86 -21.56
C LEU A 63 -16.32 14.27 -22.08
N HIS A 64 -15.07 14.54 -22.50
CA HIS A 64 -14.66 15.84 -23.06
C HIS A 64 -15.60 16.32 -24.17
N GLY A 65 -16.04 15.41 -25.06
CA GLY A 65 -16.91 15.73 -26.18
C GLY A 65 -18.33 16.14 -25.79
N GLY A 66 -18.82 15.76 -24.61
CA GLY A 66 -20.16 16.13 -24.11
C GLY A 66 -20.18 17.35 -23.20
N ARG A 67 -19.03 17.95 -22.87
CA ARG A 67 -18.96 19.16 -22.03
C ARG A 67 -19.74 20.36 -22.61
N PRO A 68 -19.73 20.61 -23.94
CA PRO A 68 -20.54 21.70 -24.51
C PRO A 68 -22.05 21.53 -24.33
N ALA A 69 -22.53 20.32 -24.02
CA ALA A 69 -23.95 20.05 -23.79
C ALA A 69 -24.38 20.16 -22.32
N ARG A 70 -23.47 20.50 -21.39
CA ARG A 70 -23.79 20.68 -19.96
C ARG A 70 -24.24 22.11 -19.67
N SER A 71 -25.55 22.35 -19.76
CA SER A 71 -26.20 23.55 -19.25
C SER A 71 -26.41 23.48 -17.72
N PHE A 72 -26.75 24.60 -17.10
CA PHE A 72 -27.17 24.62 -15.69
C PHE A 72 -28.31 23.62 -15.43
N ASP A 73 -29.37 23.67 -16.23
CA ASP A 73 -30.56 22.82 -16.05
C ASP A 73 -30.25 21.32 -16.19
N THR A 74 -29.43 20.96 -17.18
CA THR A 74 -29.04 19.56 -17.37
C THR A 74 -28.17 19.05 -16.22
N GLU A 75 -27.29 19.88 -15.68
CA GLU A 75 -26.47 19.52 -14.53
C GLU A 75 -27.31 19.46 -13.24
N LEU A 76 -28.22 20.41 -13.03
CA LEU A 76 -29.16 20.42 -11.90
C LEU A 76 -30.02 19.14 -11.89
N GLN A 77 -30.59 18.75 -13.05
CA GLN A 77 -31.34 17.51 -13.18
C GLN A 77 -30.48 16.27 -12.91
N ARG A 78 -29.24 16.25 -13.42
CA ARG A 78 -28.29 15.16 -13.18
C ARG A 78 -28.00 15.01 -11.68
N LEU A 79 -27.75 16.11 -10.98
CA LEU A 79 -27.46 16.08 -9.54
C LEU A 79 -28.69 15.72 -8.71
N TRP A 80 -29.90 16.16 -9.07
CA TRP A 80 -31.13 15.71 -8.42
C TRP A 80 -31.35 14.20 -8.56
N ALA A 81 -31.08 13.62 -9.73
CA ALA A 81 -31.16 12.17 -9.93
C ALA A 81 -30.16 11.41 -9.04
N LEU A 82 -28.94 11.95 -8.88
CA LEU A 82 -27.95 11.39 -7.96
C LEU A 82 -28.38 11.56 -6.49
N ALA A 83 -28.88 12.73 -6.10
CA ALA A 83 -29.36 12.99 -4.75
C ALA A 83 -30.52 12.06 -4.36
N LEU A 84 -31.46 11.80 -5.29
CA LEU A 84 -32.53 10.82 -5.08
C LEU A 84 -31.97 9.41 -4.85
N SER A 85 -30.97 8.99 -5.64
CA SER A 85 -30.31 7.71 -5.44
C SER A 85 -29.66 7.62 -4.05
N GLU A 86 -28.96 8.67 -3.62
CA GLU A 86 -28.33 8.71 -2.29
C GLU A 86 -29.36 8.72 -1.16
N PHE A 87 -30.47 9.44 -1.34
CA PHE A 87 -31.59 9.44 -0.41
C PHE A 87 -32.16 8.03 -0.23
N ILE A 88 -32.46 7.34 -1.33
CA ILE A 88 -32.97 5.97 -1.29
C ILE A 88 -31.96 5.05 -0.61
N ASN A 89 -30.68 5.09 -1.02
CA ASN A 89 -29.64 4.23 -0.47
C ASN A 89 -29.43 4.44 1.03
N HIS A 90 -29.53 5.68 1.52
CA HIS A 90 -29.36 5.99 2.93
C HIS A 90 -30.57 5.55 3.78
N PHE A 91 -31.78 5.88 3.35
CA PHE A 91 -32.97 5.69 4.18
C PHE A 91 -33.62 4.31 4.03
N ARG A 92 -33.46 3.64 2.89
CA ARG A 92 -34.06 2.32 2.66
C ARG A 92 -33.64 1.27 3.71
N PRO A 93 -32.36 1.11 4.07
CA PRO A 93 -31.95 0.16 5.11
C PRO A 93 -32.51 0.51 6.50
N ARG A 94 -32.92 1.77 6.70
CA ARG A 94 -33.45 2.31 7.95
C ARG A 94 -34.97 2.30 8.01
N LEU A 95 -35.65 1.84 6.95
CA LEU A 95 -37.10 1.68 6.96
C LEU A 95 -37.53 0.57 7.93
N PRO A 96 -38.69 0.70 8.59
CA PRO A 96 -39.30 -0.37 9.36
C PRO A 96 -39.37 -1.70 8.58
N SER A 97 -39.00 -2.80 9.23
CA SER A 97 -38.88 -4.13 8.60
C SER A 97 -40.16 -4.60 7.92
N PHE A 98 -41.34 -4.24 8.44
CA PHE A 98 -42.63 -4.60 7.86
C PHE A 98 -42.83 -4.02 6.45
N LEU A 99 -42.30 -2.83 6.16
CA LEU A 99 -42.39 -2.23 4.82
C LEU A 99 -41.56 -3.02 3.81
N ASN A 100 -40.37 -3.47 4.21
CA ASN A 100 -39.53 -4.33 3.37
C ASN A 100 -40.20 -5.69 3.13
N GLN A 101 -40.90 -6.25 4.13
CA GLN A 101 -41.63 -7.51 3.99
C GLN A 101 -42.84 -7.40 3.05
N ILE A 102 -43.61 -6.31 3.13
CA ILE A 102 -44.75 -6.08 2.22
C ILE A 102 -44.27 -5.98 0.76
N MET A 103 -43.10 -5.37 0.54
CA MET A 103 -42.54 -5.22 -0.81
C MET A 103 -41.91 -6.51 -1.35
N ALA A 104 -41.38 -7.38 -0.49
CA ALA A 104 -40.84 -8.69 -0.88
C ALA A 104 -41.92 -9.69 -1.32
N VAL A 105 -43.18 -9.49 -0.90
CA VAL A 105 -44.33 -10.34 -1.27
C VAL A 105 -44.86 -10.03 -2.67
N GLN A 106 -44.54 -8.85 -3.23
CA GLN A 106 -44.86 -8.53 -4.62
C GLN A 106 -43.72 -8.96 -5.54
N GLU A 107 -43.81 -10.20 -6.05
CA GLU A 107 -42.80 -10.81 -6.93
C GLU A 107 -42.47 -9.95 -8.17
N ASP A 108 -43.44 -9.18 -8.68
CA ASP A 108 -43.24 -8.19 -9.75
C ASP A 108 -43.70 -6.78 -9.30
N GLY A 109 -42.74 -5.85 -9.19
CA GLY A 109 -43.00 -4.42 -9.04
C GLY A 109 -42.84 -3.82 -7.63
N GLY A 110 -42.61 -4.63 -6.59
CA GLY A 110 -42.38 -4.13 -5.22
C GLY A 110 -41.19 -3.16 -5.12
N GLU A 111 -40.10 -3.43 -5.85
CA GLU A 111 -38.93 -2.55 -5.91
C GLU A 111 -39.25 -1.18 -6.53
N ALA A 112 -39.99 -1.15 -7.64
CA ALA A 112 -40.38 0.08 -8.31
C ALA A 112 -41.36 0.90 -7.48
N GLN A 113 -42.26 0.24 -6.75
CA GLN A 113 -43.16 0.89 -5.81
C GLN A 113 -42.41 1.50 -4.63
N LEU A 114 -41.43 0.80 -4.08
CA LEU A 114 -40.59 1.33 -3.00
C LEU A 114 -39.79 2.55 -3.46
N GLN A 115 -39.18 2.51 -4.64
CA GLN A 115 -38.49 3.66 -5.21
C GLN A 115 -39.43 4.85 -5.43
N SER A 116 -40.65 4.59 -5.91
CA SER A 116 -41.68 5.62 -6.09
C SER A 116 -42.15 6.21 -4.77
N PHE A 117 -42.32 5.38 -3.73
CA PHE A 117 -42.65 5.81 -2.38
C PHE A 117 -41.54 6.70 -1.80
N MET A 118 -40.29 6.28 -1.89
CA MET A 118 -39.15 7.05 -1.39
C MET A 118 -38.99 8.37 -2.13
N LYS A 119 -39.20 8.38 -3.45
CA LYS A 119 -39.25 9.62 -4.24
C LYS A 119 -40.37 10.54 -3.75
N MET A 120 -41.56 10.00 -3.50
CA MET A 120 -42.67 10.77 -2.95
C MET A 120 -42.35 11.34 -1.56
N VAL A 121 -41.71 10.57 -0.68
CA VAL A 121 -41.26 11.05 0.64
C VAL A 121 -40.24 12.18 0.49
N LEU A 122 -39.29 12.08 -0.43
CA LEU A 122 -38.35 13.16 -0.72
C LEU A 122 -39.10 14.42 -1.19
N GLU A 123 -39.94 14.29 -2.21
CA GLU A 123 -40.60 15.41 -2.88
C GLU A 123 -41.71 16.08 -2.04
N ARG A 124 -42.47 15.30 -1.27
CA ARG A 124 -43.66 15.78 -0.56
C ARG A 124 -43.44 16.06 0.91
N ILE A 125 -42.37 15.53 1.51
CA ILE A 125 -42.09 15.69 2.94
C ILE A 125 -40.74 16.37 3.12
N THR A 126 -39.66 15.75 2.65
CA THR A 126 -38.30 16.21 2.95
C THR A 126 -38.00 17.57 2.32
N ILE A 127 -38.25 17.73 1.02
CA ILE A 127 -38.01 18.99 0.30
C ILE A 127 -38.81 20.15 0.93
N PRO A 128 -40.14 20.03 1.16
CA PRO A 128 -40.91 21.08 1.82
C PRO A 128 -40.38 21.45 3.22
N LEU A 129 -39.96 20.47 4.02
CA LEU A 129 -39.38 20.72 5.34
C LEU A 129 -38.06 21.50 5.24
N LEU A 130 -37.16 21.09 4.34
CA LEU A 130 -35.90 21.81 4.10
C LEU A 130 -36.17 23.23 3.59
N ASN A 131 -37.17 23.39 2.72
CA ASN A 131 -37.55 24.68 2.16
C ASN A 131 -38.08 25.68 3.19
N GLY A 132 -38.47 25.21 4.38
CA GLY A 132 -38.88 26.05 5.52
C GLY A 132 -37.72 26.74 6.24
N TYR A 133 -36.48 26.36 5.97
CA TYR A 133 -35.27 27.00 6.51
C TYR A 133 -34.72 28.03 5.51
N GLU A 134 -33.98 29.02 6.02
CA GLU A 134 -33.43 30.11 5.21
C GLU A 134 -32.33 29.62 4.25
N GLN A 135 -31.36 28.86 4.78
CA GLN A 135 -30.19 28.36 4.03
C GLN A 135 -29.96 26.86 4.26
N PRO A 136 -30.93 25.99 3.89
CA PRO A 136 -30.93 24.58 4.29
C PRO A 136 -29.71 23.78 3.79
N GLY A 137 -29.15 24.15 2.63
CA GLY A 137 -27.97 23.50 2.08
C GLY A 137 -26.70 23.99 2.75
N ASP A 138 -26.45 25.30 2.72
CA ASP A 138 -25.24 25.91 3.28
C ASP A 138 -25.04 25.60 4.76
N ASP A 139 -26.07 25.74 5.59
CA ASP A 139 -25.96 25.51 7.04
C ASP A 139 -25.54 24.06 7.33
N LEU A 140 -26.16 23.10 6.64
CA LEU A 140 -25.84 21.68 6.78
C LEU A 140 -24.50 21.33 6.12
N PHE A 141 -24.14 21.98 5.03
CA PHE A 141 -22.86 21.82 4.37
C PHE A 141 -21.72 22.29 5.27
N LEU A 142 -21.88 23.45 5.90
CA LEU A 142 -20.95 23.98 6.90
C LEU A 142 -20.82 23.04 8.10
N LEU A 143 -21.91 22.48 8.61
CA LEU A 143 -21.86 21.46 9.67
C LEU A 143 -20.99 20.25 9.28
N ILE A 144 -21.11 19.79 8.04
CA ILE A 144 -20.32 18.65 7.53
C ILE A 144 -18.86 19.04 7.38
N LEU A 145 -18.57 20.22 6.82
CA LEU A 145 -17.20 20.70 6.67
C LEU A 145 -16.53 20.90 8.03
N ASP A 146 -17.24 21.47 8.99
CA ASP A 146 -16.76 21.65 10.36
C ASP A 146 -16.42 20.29 11.00
N SER A 147 -17.28 19.29 10.78
CA SER A 147 -17.05 17.93 11.26
C SER A 147 -15.82 17.28 10.61
N VAL A 148 -15.44 17.67 9.39
CA VAL A 148 -14.29 17.10 8.69
C VAL A 148 -12.99 17.84 9.02
N VAL A 149 -13.06 19.15 9.26
CA VAL A 149 -11.90 20.02 9.42
C VAL A 149 -11.53 20.23 10.89
N HIS A 150 -12.52 20.37 11.78
CA HIS A 150 -12.32 20.87 13.14
C HIS A 150 -12.61 19.83 14.24
N LEU A 151 -13.31 18.73 13.96
CA LEU A 151 -13.39 17.64 14.95
C LEU A 151 -12.01 17.00 15.12
N GLU A 152 -11.38 17.25 16.27
CA GLU A 152 -10.09 16.66 16.63
C GLU A 152 -10.10 15.15 16.44
N GLY A 153 -9.05 14.63 15.80
CA GLY A 153 -9.00 13.29 15.20
C GLY A 153 -9.18 12.09 16.13
N LYS A 154 -9.47 12.27 17.43
CA LYS A 154 -9.84 11.17 18.33
C LYS A 154 -11.35 10.98 18.42
N SER A 155 -12.15 12.03 18.64
CA SER A 155 -13.61 11.89 18.77
C SER A 155 -14.28 11.47 17.44
N LEU A 156 -13.83 12.03 16.33
CA LEU A 156 -14.31 11.65 15.00
C LEU A 156 -13.87 10.23 14.62
N SER A 157 -12.63 9.85 14.91
CA SER A 157 -12.14 8.50 14.64
C SER A 157 -12.87 7.45 15.47
N ASP A 158 -13.15 7.74 16.74
CA ASP A 158 -13.92 6.85 17.61
C ASP A 158 -15.36 6.71 17.08
N HIS A 159 -16.00 7.81 16.69
CA HIS A 159 -17.34 7.76 16.09
C HIS A 159 -17.40 6.97 14.77
N ILE A 160 -16.41 7.15 13.88
CA ILE A 160 -16.32 6.39 12.62
C ILE A 160 -16.04 4.92 12.92
N ALA A 161 -15.20 4.61 13.91
CA ALA A 161 -14.92 3.24 14.31
C ALA A 161 -16.17 2.54 14.85
N ASP A 162 -17.00 3.26 15.61
CA ASP A 162 -18.22 2.71 16.22
C ASP A 162 -19.37 2.55 15.23
N THR A 163 -19.56 3.53 14.34
CA THR A 163 -20.72 3.55 13.42
C THR A 163 -20.39 3.04 12.03
N LEU A 164 -19.11 3.00 11.65
CA LEU A 164 -18.64 2.82 10.27
C LEU A 164 -19.23 3.85 9.29
N GLU A 165 -19.66 5.01 9.79
CA GLU A 165 -20.17 6.11 8.99
C GLU A 165 -19.29 7.36 9.14
N THR A 166 -18.84 7.88 8.01
CA THR A 166 -18.16 9.18 7.92
C THR A 166 -19.18 10.33 7.95
N PRO A 167 -18.77 11.57 8.29
CA PRO A 167 -19.68 12.73 8.28
C PRO A 167 -20.46 12.90 6.97
N GLN A 168 -19.86 12.55 5.84
CA GLN A 168 -20.45 12.67 4.49
C GLN A 168 -21.45 11.55 4.19
N GLN A 169 -21.50 10.47 4.98
CA GLN A 169 -22.45 9.37 4.84
C GLN A 169 -23.69 9.55 5.73
N THR A 170 -23.65 10.48 6.68
CA THR A 170 -24.76 10.77 7.60
C THR A 170 -26.02 11.26 6.90
N GLN A 171 -27.13 11.26 7.64
CA GLN A 171 -28.40 11.84 7.23
C GLN A 171 -28.30 13.34 6.92
N ALA A 172 -27.54 14.08 7.74
CA ALA A 172 -27.30 15.50 7.54
C ALA A 172 -26.68 15.79 6.16
N SER A 173 -25.78 14.92 5.69
CA SER A 173 -25.20 15.01 4.35
C SER A 173 -26.21 14.83 3.23
N VAL A 174 -27.15 13.87 3.36
CA VAL A 174 -28.22 13.71 2.36
C VAL A 174 -29.08 14.97 2.29
N TYR A 175 -29.42 15.54 3.45
CA TYR A 175 -30.20 16.78 3.53
C TYR A 175 -29.43 18.00 3.02
N ALA A 176 -28.14 18.12 3.29
CA ALA A 176 -27.28 19.17 2.75
C ALA A 176 -27.29 19.15 1.21
N ILE A 177 -27.12 17.96 0.60
CA ILE A 177 -27.19 17.81 -0.87
C ILE A 177 -28.53 18.32 -1.39
N CYS A 178 -29.65 17.87 -0.81
CA CYS A 178 -30.98 18.33 -1.22
C CYS A 178 -31.17 19.85 -1.02
N GLY A 179 -30.71 20.38 0.12
CA GLY A 179 -30.77 21.81 0.45
C GLY A 179 -29.98 22.68 -0.53
N LEU A 180 -28.76 22.26 -0.89
CA LEU A 180 -27.92 22.95 -1.86
C LEU A 180 -28.56 22.95 -3.26
N LEU A 181 -29.17 21.83 -3.68
CA LEU A 181 -29.88 21.79 -4.96
C LEU A 181 -31.15 22.67 -4.97
N LEU A 182 -31.84 22.79 -3.84
CA LEU A 182 -32.97 23.74 -3.69
C LEU A 182 -32.48 25.19 -3.76
N GLN A 183 -31.38 25.52 -3.09
CA GLN A 183 -30.79 26.86 -3.14
C GLN A 183 -30.26 27.18 -4.55
N ALA A 184 -29.64 26.22 -5.24
CA ALA A 184 -29.23 26.34 -6.63
C ALA A 184 -30.42 26.68 -7.54
N GLN A 185 -31.51 25.94 -7.42
CA GLN A 185 -32.73 26.17 -8.19
C GLN A 185 -33.31 27.57 -7.93
N LYS A 186 -33.50 27.95 -6.66
CA LYS A 186 -34.03 29.27 -6.29
C LYS A 186 -33.14 30.42 -6.80
N ALA A 187 -31.82 30.27 -6.70
CA ALA A 187 -30.88 31.27 -7.19
C ALA A 187 -30.97 31.43 -8.71
N ALA A 188 -31.10 30.32 -9.45
CA ALA A 188 -31.30 30.34 -10.90
C ALA A 188 -32.63 30.98 -11.29
N GLU A 189 -33.72 30.63 -10.60
CA GLU A 189 -35.06 31.25 -10.79
C GLU A 189 -35.03 32.76 -10.52
N ALA A 190 -34.19 33.22 -9.59
CA ALA A 190 -33.95 34.63 -9.30
C ALA A 190 -32.96 35.32 -10.27
N GLY A 191 -32.47 34.62 -11.31
CA GLY A 191 -31.51 35.14 -12.29
C GLY A 191 -30.07 35.26 -11.79
N LYS A 192 -29.75 34.72 -10.61
CA LYS A 192 -28.41 34.74 -9.98
C LYS A 192 -27.64 33.46 -10.34
N ILE A 193 -27.26 33.35 -11.61
CA ILE A 193 -26.69 32.13 -12.18
C ILE A 193 -25.32 31.76 -11.58
N ASP A 194 -24.50 32.76 -11.27
CA ASP A 194 -23.21 32.60 -10.59
C ASP A 194 -23.35 31.91 -9.22
N ILE A 195 -24.28 32.42 -8.40
CA ILE A 195 -24.60 31.85 -7.09
C ILE A 195 -25.21 30.45 -7.25
N ALA A 196 -26.09 30.27 -8.24
CA ALA A 196 -26.70 28.97 -8.52
C ALA A 196 -25.65 27.90 -8.86
N TYR A 197 -24.63 28.25 -9.65
CA TYR A 197 -23.51 27.35 -9.95
C TYR A 197 -22.64 27.04 -8.74
N SER A 198 -22.45 27.99 -7.81
CA SER A 198 -21.73 27.72 -6.56
C SER A 198 -22.39 26.58 -5.79
N TYR A 199 -23.70 26.67 -5.56
CA TYR A 199 -24.46 25.62 -4.88
C TYR A 199 -24.43 24.28 -5.62
N LEU A 200 -24.49 24.28 -6.96
CA LEU A 200 -24.34 23.04 -7.75
C LEU A 200 -22.97 22.39 -7.55
N ILE A 201 -21.90 23.19 -7.50
CA ILE A 201 -20.54 22.70 -7.29
C ILE A 201 -20.43 22.07 -5.90
N ASP A 202 -20.96 22.72 -4.87
CA ASP A 202 -20.94 22.22 -3.49
C ASP A 202 -21.76 20.92 -3.35
N ALA A 203 -22.93 20.85 -3.99
CA ALA A 203 -23.74 19.64 -4.03
C ALA A 203 -23.00 18.48 -4.73
N ASN A 204 -22.37 18.75 -5.88
CA ASN A 204 -21.58 17.75 -6.61
C ASN A 204 -20.32 17.32 -5.84
N TYR A 205 -19.69 18.25 -5.12
CA TYR A 205 -18.57 17.97 -4.23
C TYR A 205 -18.98 17.01 -3.12
N LEU A 206 -20.07 17.30 -2.41
CA LEU A 206 -20.55 16.46 -1.31
C LEU A 206 -20.99 15.07 -1.80
N LEU A 207 -21.67 14.99 -2.95
CA LEU A 207 -21.97 13.72 -3.63
C LEU A 207 -20.70 12.92 -3.96
N GLY A 208 -19.65 13.60 -4.43
CA GLY A 208 -18.34 12.99 -4.71
C GLY A 208 -17.67 12.44 -3.44
N MET A 209 -17.64 13.21 -2.36
CA MET A 209 -17.08 12.78 -1.08
C MET A 209 -17.81 11.57 -0.51
N ARG A 210 -19.15 11.55 -0.61
CA ARG A 210 -19.97 10.44 -0.14
C ARG A 210 -19.62 9.14 -0.88
N LYS A 211 -19.57 9.18 -2.22
CA LYS A 211 -19.17 8.02 -3.03
C LYS A 211 -17.76 7.51 -2.71
N ALA A 212 -16.82 8.43 -2.48
CA ALA A 212 -15.47 8.07 -2.08
C ALA A 212 -15.46 7.39 -0.70
N SER A 213 -16.25 7.91 0.24
CA SER A 213 -16.39 7.36 1.58
C SER A 213 -17.03 5.97 1.55
N ASP A 214 -18.10 5.78 0.78
CA ASP A 214 -18.72 4.45 0.59
C ASP A 214 -17.72 3.43 0.04
N PHE A 215 -16.93 3.82 -0.96
CA PHE A 215 -15.91 2.96 -1.55
C PHE A 215 -14.85 2.53 -0.51
N ILE A 216 -14.39 3.45 0.32
CA ILE A 216 -13.37 3.21 1.34
C ILE A 216 -13.95 2.39 2.49
N MET A 217 -15.11 2.78 3.03
CA MET A 217 -15.69 2.16 4.22
C MET A 217 -16.09 0.70 3.98
N GLN A 218 -16.60 0.35 2.80
CA GLN A 218 -16.84 -1.06 2.41
C GLN A 218 -15.59 -1.94 2.44
N ARG A 219 -14.40 -1.34 2.39
CA ARG A 219 -13.11 -2.02 2.33
C ARG A 219 -12.26 -1.76 3.57
N PHE A 220 -12.78 -1.04 4.56
CA PHE A 220 -12.00 -0.49 5.65
C PHE A 220 -11.26 -1.59 6.41
N ASP A 221 -11.97 -2.64 6.82
CA ASP A 221 -11.38 -3.77 7.56
C ASP A 221 -10.33 -4.50 6.74
N THR A 222 -10.62 -4.80 5.47
CA THR A 222 -9.67 -5.47 4.57
C THR A 222 -8.40 -4.63 4.38
N ILE A 223 -8.54 -3.31 4.23
CA ILE A 223 -7.42 -2.38 4.13
C ILE A 223 -6.64 -2.34 5.44
N ALA A 224 -7.33 -2.25 6.58
CA ALA A 224 -6.73 -2.21 7.92
C ALA A 224 -5.91 -3.48 8.19
N ASP A 225 -6.48 -4.65 7.92
CA ASP A 225 -5.81 -5.94 8.05
C ASP A 225 -4.61 -6.06 7.12
N THR A 226 -4.76 -5.65 5.86
CA THR A 226 -3.66 -5.65 4.88
C THR A 226 -2.54 -4.72 5.32
N ARG A 227 -2.86 -3.54 5.86
CA ARG A 227 -1.85 -2.60 6.39
C ARG A 227 -1.14 -3.19 7.60
N LYS A 228 -1.87 -3.79 8.53
CA LYS A 228 -1.30 -4.47 9.71
C LYS A 228 -0.39 -5.63 9.30
N ALA A 229 -0.82 -6.46 8.35
CA ALA A 229 -0.02 -7.54 7.79
C ALA A 229 1.27 -7.03 7.13
N LYS A 230 1.17 -6.00 6.27
CA LYS A 230 2.35 -5.37 5.63
C LYS A 230 3.29 -4.74 6.64
N ALA A 231 2.77 -4.07 7.67
CA ALA A 231 3.58 -3.48 8.74
C ALA A 231 4.33 -4.56 9.54
N ASN A 232 3.64 -5.65 9.90
CA ASN A 232 4.25 -6.79 10.58
C ASN A 232 5.29 -7.49 9.72
N ALA A 233 5.04 -7.66 8.42
CA ALA A 233 6.01 -8.19 7.47
C ALA A 233 7.25 -7.29 7.40
N ARG A 234 7.10 -5.96 7.30
CA ARG A 234 8.22 -5.01 7.32
C ARG A 234 9.04 -5.11 8.60
N LYS A 235 8.39 -5.18 9.77
CA LYS A 235 9.09 -5.41 11.05
C LYS A 235 9.87 -6.74 11.07
N LYS A 236 9.28 -7.81 10.55
CA LYS A 236 9.92 -9.12 10.43
C LYS A 236 11.11 -9.11 9.46
N HIS A 237 10.99 -8.44 8.32
CA HIS A 237 12.04 -8.37 7.30
C HIS A 237 13.18 -7.39 7.65
N SER A 238 12.89 -6.32 8.41
CA SER A 238 13.90 -5.43 9.01
C SER A 238 14.89 -6.23 9.86
N ASN A 239 14.39 -7.09 10.75
CA ASN A 239 15.23 -7.95 11.57
C ASN A 239 15.82 -9.13 10.77
N ALA A 240 15.15 -9.61 9.73
CA ALA A 240 15.65 -10.73 8.93
C ALA A 240 16.97 -10.38 8.20
N ALA A 241 17.14 -9.14 7.73
CA ALA A 241 18.39 -8.72 7.09
C ALA A 241 19.58 -8.75 8.06
N GLN A 242 19.40 -8.20 9.27
CA GLN A 242 20.43 -8.21 10.33
C GLN A 242 20.71 -9.63 10.85
N VAL A 243 19.66 -10.44 11.03
CA VAL A 243 19.79 -11.85 11.42
C VAL A 243 20.50 -12.66 10.33
N ASN A 244 20.24 -12.39 9.05
CA ASN A 244 20.93 -13.06 7.94
C ASN A 244 22.39 -12.63 7.85
N LEU A 245 22.71 -11.36 8.12
CA LEU A 245 24.08 -10.88 8.23
C LEU A 245 24.81 -11.61 9.38
N GLY A 246 24.17 -11.72 10.54
CA GLY A 246 24.70 -12.47 11.67
C GLY A 246 24.89 -13.96 11.40
N LYS A 247 23.95 -14.60 10.68
CA LYS A 247 24.11 -15.99 10.24
C LYS A 247 25.33 -16.17 9.33
N LYS A 248 25.53 -15.26 8.37
CA LYS A 248 26.72 -15.27 7.49
C LYS A 248 28.00 -15.11 8.31
N ARG A 249 28.02 -14.15 9.25
CA ARG A 249 29.17 -13.93 10.13
C ARG A 249 29.49 -15.17 10.98
N VAL A 250 28.48 -15.82 11.56
CA VAL A 250 28.68 -17.08 12.29
C VAL A 250 29.31 -18.16 11.42
N THR A 251 28.86 -18.31 10.17
CA THR A 251 29.45 -19.27 9.22
C THR A 251 30.90 -18.95 8.90
N GLU A 252 31.24 -17.67 8.69
CA GLU A 252 32.62 -17.21 8.46
C GLU A 252 33.52 -17.50 9.68
N LEU A 253 33.04 -17.15 10.88
CA LEU A 253 33.74 -17.38 12.15
C LEU A 253 33.91 -18.87 12.44
N TYR A 254 32.93 -19.71 12.08
CA TYR A 254 33.01 -21.15 12.23
C TYR A 254 34.14 -21.79 11.43
N TYR A 255 34.54 -21.21 10.29
CA TYR A 255 35.72 -21.68 9.54
C TYR A 255 37.02 -20.99 10.00
N SER A 256 36.99 -19.68 10.23
CA SER A 256 38.19 -18.88 10.53
C SER A 256 38.76 -19.09 11.94
N LEU A 257 37.92 -19.40 12.93
CA LEU A 257 38.37 -19.62 14.32
C LEU A 257 38.88 -21.04 14.59
N ARG A 258 39.02 -21.87 13.54
CA ARG A 258 39.55 -23.22 13.67
C ARG A 258 41.05 -23.22 13.81
N GLY A 259 41.56 -24.22 14.53
CA GLY A 259 42.98 -24.55 14.49
C GLY A 259 43.36 -25.17 13.16
N THR A 260 44.56 -24.86 12.67
CA THR A 260 45.20 -25.57 11.56
C THR A 260 45.94 -26.79 12.09
N GLY A 261 45.73 -27.94 11.45
CA GLY A 261 46.42 -29.19 11.77
C GLY A 261 47.71 -29.34 10.97
N PRO A 262 48.46 -30.44 11.19
CA PRO A 262 49.56 -30.83 10.32
C PRO A 262 49.06 -30.92 8.86
N LEU A 263 49.87 -30.44 7.91
CA LEU A 263 49.55 -30.37 6.47
C LEU A 263 48.47 -29.34 6.06
N LEU A 264 48.31 -28.23 6.79
CA LEU A 264 47.36 -27.15 6.47
C LEU A 264 45.87 -27.59 6.43
N THR A 265 45.56 -28.76 6.98
CA THR A 265 44.18 -29.26 7.06
C THR A 265 43.44 -28.58 8.21
N LEU A 266 42.19 -28.15 7.99
CA LEU A 266 41.38 -27.54 9.03
C LEU A 266 40.99 -28.59 10.08
N THR A 267 41.37 -28.36 11.35
CA THR A 267 40.95 -29.26 12.44
C THR A 267 39.45 -29.15 12.67
N PRO A 268 38.75 -30.28 12.89
CA PRO A 268 37.35 -30.24 13.29
C PRO A 268 37.19 -29.54 14.64
N TRP A 269 36.04 -28.91 14.82
CA TRP A 269 35.58 -28.53 16.15
C TRP A 269 35.37 -29.77 17.03
N LYS A 270 35.82 -29.70 18.29
CA LYS A 270 35.62 -30.77 19.27
C LYS A 270 34.14 -30.93 19.67
N SER A 271 33.38 -29.84 19.70
CA SER A 271 31.93 -29.87 19.91
C SER A 271 31.28 -28.59 19.40
N ALA A 272 29.98 -28.65 19.12
CA ALA A 272 29.20 -27.49 18.69
C ALA A 272 29.12 -26.41 19.77
N ASN A 273 29.15 -26.79 21.05
CA ASN A 273 29.14 -25.83 22.15
C ASN A 273 30.45 -25.04 22.19
N ILE A 274 31.60 -25.73 22.06
CA ILE A 274 32.92 -25.05 22.02
C ILE A 274 33.02 -24.09 20.84
N ALA A 275 32.48 -24.46 19.67
CA ALA A 275 32.41 -23.57 18.52
C ALA A 275 31.51 -22.34 18.81
N THR A 276 30.34 -22.58 19.41
CA THR A 276 29.38 -21.53 19.77
C THR A 276 30.01 -20.52 20.72
N ASP A 277 30.63 -20.98 21.80
CA ASP A 277 31.20 -20.11 22.83
C ASP A 277 32.29 -19.21 22.26
N LYS A 278 33.20 -19.76 21.44
CA LYS A 278 34.26 -18.97 20.79
C LYS A 278 33.74 -17.98 19.74
N ILE A 279 32.73 -18.38 18.96
CA ILE A 279 32.13 -17.50 17.96
C ILE A 279 31.39 -16.35 18.66
N MET A 280 30.63 -16.64 19.71
CA MET A 280 29.92 -15.62 20.49
C MET A 280 30.89 -14.65 21.17
N GLU A 281 32.01 -15.14 21.71
CA GLU A 281 33.05 -14.27 22.28
C GLU A 281 33.59 -13.25 21.27
N VAL A 282 33.75 -13.65 20.00
CA VAL A 282 34.20 -12.75 18.93
C VAL A 282 33.11 -11.78 18.51
N ILE A 283 31.86 -12.25 18.36
CA ILE A 283 30.71 -11.40 18.00
C ILE A 283 30.46 -10.34 19.08
N ASP A 284 30.51 -10.72 20.36
CA ASP A 284 30.30 -9.83 21.49
C ASP A 284 31.44 -8.80 21.61
N ARG A 285 32.67 -9.19 21.24
CA ARG A 285 33.83 -8.29 21.19
C ARG A 285 33.79 -7.33 20.01
N GLU A 286 33.31 -7.77 18.85
CA GLU A 286 33.16 -6.93 17.64
C GLU A 286 32.12 -5.84 17.84
N GLY A 287 31.05 -6.12 18.60
CA GLY A 287 30.06 -5.11 18.99
C GLY A 287 29.34 -4.43 17.82
N ASP A 288 29.33 -5.04 16.64
CA ASP A 288 28.73 -4.45 15.43
C ASP A 288 27.20 -4.36 15.59
N PRO A 289 26.62 -3.16 15.67
CA PRO A 289 25.18 -2.98 15.87
C PRO A 289 24.33 -3.47 14.68
N LYS A 290 24.95 -3.83 13.54
CA LYS A 290 24.28 -4.41 12.38
C LYS A 290 24.15 -5.93 12.46
N ILE A 291 24.87 -6.58 13.37
CA ILE A 291 24.87 -8.04 13.54
C ILE A 291 24.00 -8.39 14.74
N THR A 292 22.79 -8.90 14.48
CA THR A 292 21.86 -9.34 15.53
C THR A 292 21.65 -10.84 15.44
N ILE A 293 22.32 -11.62 16.31
CA ILE A 293 22.16 -13.08 16.37
C ILE A 293 22.20 -13.59 17.81
N SER A 294 21.27 -14.49 18.16
CA SER A 294 21.22 -15.09 19.50
C SER A 294 22.13 -16.31 19.61
N GLU A 295 22.65 -16.57 20.81
CA GLU A 295 23.46 -17.76 21.12
C GLU A 295 22.76 -19.07 20.70
N LEU A 296 21.44 -19.16 20.92
CA LEU A 296 20.64 -20.33 20.50
C LEU A 296 20.71 -20.55 18.98
N THR A 297 20.67 -19.47 18.21
CA THR A 297 20.75 -19.52 16.74
C THR A 297 22.17 -19.88 16.29
N THR A 298 23.19 -19.29 16.90
CA THR A 298 24.61 -19.62 16.67
C THR A 298 24.87 -21.10 16.93
N ARG A 299 24.36 -21.63 18.04
CA ARG A 299 24.48 -23.06 18.41
C ARG A 299 23.82 -23.98 17.39
N LYS A 300 22.65 -23.60 16.87
CA LYS A 300 21.96 -24.37 15.83
C LYS A 300 22.80 -24.45 14.55
N ILE A 301 23.36 -23.32 14.09
CA ILE A 301 24.22 -23.25 12.90
C ILE A 301 25.46 -24.12 13.09
N CYS A 302 26.16 -23.99 14.23
CA CYS A 302 27.34 -24.79 14.53
C CYS A 302 27.03 -26.30 14.49
N ARG A 303 25.89 -26.74 15.04
CA ARG A 303 25.47 -28.16 14.99
C ARG A 303 25.19 -28.63 13.57
N GLU A 304 24.52 -27.82 12.76
CA GLU A 304 24.20 -28.17 11.37
C GLU A 304 25.47 -28.29 10.52
N MET A 305 26.39 -27.34 10.66
CA MET A 305 27.67 -27.37 9.95
C MET A 305 28.52 -28.58 10.36
N MET A 306 28.63 -28.87 11.65
CA MET A 306 29.37 -30.04 12.13
C MET A 306 28.82 -31.36 11.59
N LYS A 307 27.50 -31.48 11.49
CA LYS A 307 26.84 -32.64 10.85
C LYS A 307 27.12 -32.73 9.35
N GLN A 308 27.19 -31.61 8.64
CA GLN A 308 27.55 -31.59 7.22
C GLN A 308 28.99 -32.06 7.03
N GLU A 309 29.92 -31.59 7.86
CA GLU A 309 31.32 -31.99 7.81
C GLU A 309 31.54 -33.46 8.14
N GLU A 310 30.79 -33.99 9.13
CA GLU A 310 30.85 -35.40 9.45
C GLU A 310 30.38 -36.26 8.26
N LYS A 311 29.35 -35.81 7.52
CA LYS A 311 28.88 -36.47 6.29
C LYS A 311 29.92 -36.37 5.17
N GLU A 312 30.57 -35.22 5.00
CA GLU A 312 31.60 -35.03 3.97
C GLU A 312 32.85 -35.87 4.27
N ARG A 313 33.28 -35.98 5.52
CA ARG A 313 34.39 -36.87 5.93
C ARG A 313 34.09 -38.33 5.71
N LYS A 314 32.85 -38.76 6.00
CA LYS A 314 32.40 -40.12 5.69
C LYS A 314 32.40 -40.40 4.18
N ARG A 315 32.24 -39.37 3.33
CA ARG A 315 32.36 -39.49 1.86
C ARG A 315 33.82 -39.47 1.37
N GLN A 316 34.72 -38.76 2.05
CA GLN A 316 36.16 -38.77 1.74
C GLN A 316 36.83 -40.12 1.98
N GLY A 317 36.19 -41.06 2.69
CA GLY A 317 36.64 -42.45 2.86
C GLY A 317 36.23 -43.43 1.74
N VAL A 318 35.63 -42.96 0.64
CA VAL A 318 35.30 -43.83 -0.51
C VAL A 318 36.52 -43.97 -1.41
N VAL A 319 37.24 -45.09 -1.28
CA VAL A 319 38.27 -45.49 -2.25
C VAL A 319 37.56 -46.03 -3.50
N VAL A 320 37.72 -45.35 -4.64
CA VAL A 320 37.26 -45.85 -5.93
C VAL A 320 38.31 -46.79 -6.47
N THR A 321 38.10 -48.09 -6.34
CA THR A 321 38.93 -49.11 -6.99
C THR A 321 38.47 -49.27 -8.44
N ALA A 322 39.35 -48.93 -9.39
CA ALA A 322 39.10 -49.20 -10.80
C ALA A 322 39.64 -50.59 -11.15
N SER A 323 38.73 -51.49 -11.52
CA SER A 323 39.08 -52.83 -12.00
C SER A 323 38.81 -52.90 -13.49
N TYR A 324 39.85 -53.16 -14.28
CA TYR A 324 39.74 -53.36 -15.72
C TYR A 324 40.00 -54.81 -16.07
N ARG A 325 39.11 -55.43 -16.84
CA ARG A 325 39.24 -56.82 -17.28
C ARG A 325 39.91 -56.85 -18.64
N LEU A 326 41.08 -57.47 -18.70
CA LEU A 326 41.86 -57.62 -19.91
C LEU A 326 41.22 -58.65 -20.85
N PRO A 327 41.50 -58.60 -22.17
CA PRO A 327 40.91 -59.51 -23.16
C PRO A 327 41.26 -60.99 -22.93
N ASP A 328 42.33 -61.27 -22.19
CA ASP A 328 42.74 -62.62 -21.78
C ASP A 328 41.95 -63.17 -20.57
N GLY A 329 41.04 -62.37 -20.01
CA GLY A 329 40.17 -62.73 -18.90
C GLY A 329 40.70 -62.36 -17.51
N SER A 330 41.94 -61.87 -17.41
CA SER A 330 42.53 -61.41 -16.15
C SER A 330 42.03 -60.01 -15.75
N THR A 331 42.03 -59.68 -14.46
CA THR A 331 41.53 -58.38 -13.96
C THR A 331 42.65 -57.59 -13.30
N LEU A 332 42.92 -56.40 -13.82
CA LEU A 332 43.90 -55.46 -13.27
C LEU A 332 43.17 -54.47 -12.37
N THR A 333 43.56 -54.41 -11.10
CA THR A 333 42.91 -53.55 -10.10
C THR A 333 43.91 -52.52 -9.62
N VAL A 334 43.58 -51.24 -9.81
CA VAL A 334 44.43 -50.14 -9.33
C VAL A 334 43.80 -49.55 -8.08
N THR A 335 44.52 -49.66 -6.96
CA THR A 335 44.27 -48.95 -5.70
C THR A 335 45.22 -47.75 -5.60
N PRO A 336 44.78 -46.59 -5.09
CA PRO A 336 45.61 -45.39 -5.03
C PRO A 336 46.62 -45.39 -3.85
N GLU A 337 47.16 -46.56 -3.48
CA GLU A 337 48.27 -46.69 -2.52
C GLU A 337 49.48 -47.42 -3.15
N ASP A 338 49.82 -47.05 -4.39
CA ASP A 338 51.16 -47.26 -4.95
C ASP A 338 51.85 -45.92 -5.26
#